data_AF-A0A1F9UY30-F1
#
_entry.id   AF-A0A1F9UY30-F1
#
_cell.length_a   1.000
_cell.length_b   1.000
_cell.length_c   1.000
_cell.angle_alpha   90.00
_cell.angle_beta   90.00
_cell.angle_gamma   90.00
#
_symmetry.space_group_name_H-M   'P 1'
#
loop_
_entity.id
_entity.type
_entity.pdbx_description
1 polymer ?
#
loop_
_entity_poly.entity_id
_entity_poly.type
_entity_poly.pdbx_seq_one_letter_code
_entity_poly.pdbx_strand_id
1 'polypeptide(L)'
;MPGVECWDEKRDARNYDGPHPVVAHPPCGPWGALRLFCRNQDARLAPVAVEQVRLYSGVLEHPKGSRLWDACGLPRPGELPDQYGGVTLEVNQVDWGHACAKPTWLYLIGVRPERYPRRARGVPTHGIWYGSFERSGHSGPVLRGASKEIRRRTPPAFAEFLVELARNTRKTP
;
A
#
# COMPACT_ATOMS: atom_id res chain seq x y z
N MET A 1 10.94 8.25 11.81
CA MET A 1 9.78 9.15 12.02
C MET A 1 9.46 9.17 13.50
N PRO A 2 9.21 10.34 14.14
CA PRO A 2 8.94 10.41 15.58
C PRO A 2 7.70 9.61 15.97
N GLY A 3 7.69 8.93 17.12
CA GLY A 3 6.52 8.21 17.64
C GLY A 3 6.02 7.06 16.75
N VAL A 4 6.90 6.47 15.94
CA VAL A 4 6.62 5.26 15.14
C VAL A 4 7.55 4.17 15.62
N GLU A 5 6.98 3.07 16.09
CA GLU A 5 7.72 1.83 16.29
C GLU A 5 7.77 1.07 14.96
N CYS A 6 8.96 0.97 14.36
CA CYS A 6 9.13 0.31 13.07
C CYS A 6 9.38 -1.18 13.27
N TRP A 7 8.59 -2.00 12.61
CA TRP A 7 8.64 -3.47 12.65
C TRP A 7 9.21 -3.98 11.32
N ASP A 8 10.21 -4.87 11.39
CA ASP A 8 10.86 -5.46 10.23
C ASP A 8 10.44 -6.93 10.03
N GLU A 9 11.10 -7.64 9.12
CA GLU A 9 10.79 -9.05 8.81
C GLU A 9 10.96 -10.02 10.00
N LYS A 10 11.70 -9.64 11.05
CA LYS A 10 11.91 -10.48 12.24
C LYS A 10 10.83 -10.28 13.30
N ARG A 11 10.16 -9.12 13.26
CA ARG A 11 9.09 -8.76 14.17
C ARG A 11 7.92 -8.31 13.31
N ASP A 12 7.08 -9.25 12.90
CA ASP A 12 5.98 -9.01 11.94
C ASP A 12 4.58 -9.07 12.57
N ALA A 13 3.55 -8.90 11.75
CA ALA A 13 2.14 -8.82 12.15
C ALA A 13 1.63 -10.00 13.00
N ARG A 14 2.29 -11.16 13.00
CA ARG A 14 1.90 -12.31 13.86
C ARG A 14 2.17 -12.05 15.33
N ASN A 15 3.11 -11.17 15.64
CA ASN A 15 3.54 -10.86 17.00
C ASN A 15 2.97 -9.53 17.51
N TYR A 16 2.17 -8.83 16.69
CA TYR A 16 1.56 -7.55 17.09
C TYR A 16 0.34 -7.79 17.96
N ASP A 17 0.33 -7.22 19.16
CA ASP A 17 -0.71 -7.37 20.19
C ASP A 17 -1.39 -6.02 20.54
N GLY A 18 -1.13 -4.98 19.76
CA GLY A 18 -1.74 -3.66 19.95
C GLY A 18 -0.97 -2.75 20.92
N PRO A 19 -1.64 -1.73 21.49
CA PRO A 19 -3.01 -1.27 21.22
C PRO A 19 -3.08 -0.16 20.16
N HIS A 20 -2.00 0.06 19.41
CA HIS A 20 -1.83 1.22 18.55
C HIS A 20 -2.29 0.95 17.10
N PRO A 21 -2.74 1.98 16.36
CA PRO A 21 -3.08 1.81 14.95
C PRO A 21 -1.85 1.45 14.12
N VAL A 22 -2.07 0.63 13.09
CA VAL A 22 -1.00 0.00 12.32
C VAL A 22 -0.89 0.60 10.91
N VAL A 23 0.34 0.79 10.45
CA VAL A 23 0.66 0.94 9.03
C VAL A 23 1.23 -0.41 8.55
N ALA A 24 0.41 -1.19 7.86
CA ALA A 24 0.78 -2.51 7.37
C ALA A 24 1.26 -2.45 5.91
N HIS A 25 2.46 -2.99 5.66
CA HIS A 25 3.02 -3.18 4.33
C HIS A 25 3.48 -4.64 4.13
N PRO A 26 2.55 -5.60 4.07
CA PRO A 26 2.91 -7.01 3.98
C PRO A 26 3.54 -7.34 2.61
N PRO A 27 4.27 -8.46 2.49
CA PRO A 27 4.87 -8.88 1.24
C PRO A 27 3.83 -9.00 0.10
N CYS A 28 4.01 -8.22 -0.95
CA CYS A 28 3.05 -8.18 -2.07
C CYS A 28 3.30 -9.22 -3.16
N GLY A 29 4.44 -9.91 -3.14
CA GLY A 29 4.86 -10.87 -4.16
C GLY A 29 3.82 -11.97 -4.43
N PRO A 30 3.33 -12.69 -3.39
CA PRO A 30 2.33 -13.75 -3.57
C PRO A 30 0.97 -13.25 -4.10
N TRP A 31 0.71 -11.95 -3.96
CA TRP A 31 -0.61 -11.35 -4.16
C TRP A 31 -0.71 -10.50 -5.44
N GLY A 32 0.43 -10.09 -6.02
CA GLY A 32 0.49 -9.22 -7.19
C GLY A 32 0.38 -9.94 -8.54
N ALA A 33 0.42 -9.15 -9.62
CA ALA A 33 0.36 -9.64 -10.99
C ALA A 33 1.52 -10.61 -11.34
N LEU A 34 2.71 -10.39 -10.76
CA LEU A 34 3.91 -11.19 -10.99
C LEU A 34 4.07 -12.36 -9.99
N ARG A 35 3.02 -12.77 -9.28
CA ARG A 35 3.09 -13.81 -8.23
C ARG A 35 3.69 -15.14 -8.67
N LEU A 36 3.55 -15.50 -9.96
CA LEU A 36 4.12 -16.75 -10.50
C LEU A 36 5.64 -16.78 -10.43
N PHE A 37 6.30 -15.63 -10.29
CA PHE A 37 7.74 -15.47 -10.09
C PHE A 37 8.14 -15.31 -8.63
N CYS A 38 7.19 -15.30 -7.70
CA CYS A 38 7.48 -15.27 -6.26
C CYS A 38 7.93 -16.68 -5.81
N ARG A 39 8.99 -16.75 -5.02
CA ARG A 39 9.55 -18.03 -4.53
C ARG A 39 9.74 -18.07 -3.01
N ASN A 40 10.00 -16.93 -2.36
CA ASN A 40 10.47 -16.87 -0.98
C ASN A 40 9.72 -15.82 -0.13
N GLN A 41 8.40 -15.73 -0.25
CA GLN A 41 7.58 -14.87 0.62
C GLN A 41 6.40 -15.67 1.17
N ASP A 42 6.18 -15.59 2.49
CA ASP A 42 5.05 -16.25 3.15
C ASP A 42 3.75 -15.50 2.83
N ALA A 43 2.88 -16.11 2.04
CA ALA A 43 1.61 -15.52 1.67
C ALA A 43 0.71 -15.26 2.88
N ARG A 44 0.83 -16.06 3.96
CA ARG A 44 -0.04 -15.98 5.15
C ARG A 44 0.14 -14.69 5.93
N LEU A 45 1.26 -13.98 5.75
CA LEU A 45 1.53 -12.72 6.45
C LEU A 45 0.55 -11.60 6.05
N ALA A 46 0.10 -11.55 4.79
CA ALA A 46 -0.76 -10.45 4.36
C ALA A 46 -2.19 -10.53 4.93
N PRO A 47 -2.85 -11.71 4.99
CA PRO A 47 -4.10 -11.86 5.72
C PRO A 47 -3.96 -11.55 7.21
N VAL A 48 -2.88 -11.98 7.87
CA VAL A 48 -2.63 -11.61 9.28
C VAL A 48 -2.53 -10.09 9.43
N ALA A 49 -1.83 -9.41 8.51
CA ALA A 49 -1.73 -7.95 8.54
C ALA A 49 -3.09 -7.25 8.31
N VAL A 50 -3.97 -7.81 7.48
CA VAL A 50 -5.37 -7.35 7.34
C VAL A 50 -6.08 -7.44 8.69
N GLU A 51 -5.99 -8.58 9.38
CA GLU A 51 -6.62 -8.76 10.69
C GLU A 51 -6.08 -7.78 11.72
N GLN A 52 -4.77 -7.50 11.73
CA GLN A 52 -4.21 -6.48 12.62
C GLN A 52 -4.79 -5.08 12.36
N VAL A 53 -4.97 -4.69 11.10
CA VAL A 53 -5.60 -3.41 10.76
C VAL A 53 -7.09 -3.38 11.12
N ARG A 54 -7.80 -4.51 11.01
CA ARG A 54 -9.19 -4.63 11.47
C ARG A 54 -9.31 -4.48 12.99
N LEU A 55 -8.41 -5.12 13.75
CA LEU A 55 -8.43 -5.12 15.21
C LEU A 55 -7.99 -3.80 15.84
N TYR A 56 -6.94 -3.17 15.29
CA TYR A 56 -6.30 -2.02 15.92
C TYR A 56 -6.48 -0.71 15.16
N SER A 57 -7.29 -0.72 14.10
CA SER A 57 -7.40 0.36 13.13
C SER A 57 -6.09 0.64 12.38
N GLY A 58 -6.17 1.47 11.33
CA GLY A 58 -4.98 1.88 10.58
C GLY A 58 -5.13 1.77 9.08
N VAL A 59 -4.02 1.48 8.42
CA VAL A 59 -3.91 1.39 6.97
C VAL A 59 -3.09 0.17 6.56
N LEU A 60 -3.61 -0.59 5.60
CA LEU A 60 -2.84 -1.58 4.86
C LEU A 60 -2.56 -1.05 3.45
N GLU A 61 -1.29 -0.94 3.10
CA GLU A 61 -0.83 -0.56 1.76
C GLU A 61 -0.53 -1.79 0.91
N HIS A 62 -1.04 -1.80 -0.32
CA HIS A 62 -0.72 -2.85 -1.27
C HIS A 62 -0.87 -2.37 -2.72
N PRO A 63 -0.12 -2.93 -3.70
CA PRO A 63 -0.33 -2.65 -5.11
C PRO A 63 -1.79 -2.79 -5.56
N LYS A 64 -2.24 -1.88 -6.44
CA LYS A 64 -3.55 -1.97 -7.13
C LYS A 64 -3.72 -3.32 -7.82
N GLY A 65 -4.94 -3.88 -7.74
CA GLY A 65 -5.26 -5.17 -8.36
C GLY A 65 -4.66 -6.37 -7.62
N SER A 66 -4.26 -6.17 -6.36
CA SER A 66 -3.86 -7.26 -5.49
C SER A 66 -4.98 -8.27 -5.31
N ARG A 67 -4.64 -9.56 -5.42
CA ARG A 67 -5.56 -10.67 -5.11
C ARG A 67 -5.89 -10.77 -3.61
N LEU A 68 -5.17 -10.01 -2.78
CA LEU A 68 -5.44 -9.94 -1.34
C LEU A 68 -6.85 -9.41 -1.05
N TRP A 69 -7.34 -8.47 -1.87
CA TRP A 69 -8.69 -7.91 -1.69
C TRP A 69 -9.76 -8.99 -1.81
N ASP A 70 -9.71 -9.77 -2.88
CA ASP A 70 -10.66 -10.86 -3.09
C ASP A 70 -10.51 -11.95 -2.01
N ALA A 71 -9.27 -12.28 -1.62
CA ALA A 71 -9.01 -13.33 -0.63
C ALA A 71 -9.44 -12.98 0.79
N CYS A 72 -9.39 -11.70 1.17
CA CYS A 72 -9.76 -11.21 2.50
C CYS A 72 -11.15 -10.55 2.55
N GLY A 73 -11.88 -10.52 1.43
CA GLY A 73 -13.19 -9.89 1.33
C GLY A 73 -13.15 -8.37 1.57
N LEU A 74 -12.09 -7.70 1.11
CA LEU A 74 -11.92 -6.25 1.28
C LEU A 74 -12.73 -5.50 0.21
N PRO A 75 -13.37 -4.38 0.56
CA PRO A 75 -14.15 -3.61 -0.40
C PRO A 75 -13.20 -2.96 -1.41
N ARG A 76 -13.56 -2.93 -2.68
CA ARG A 76 -12.78 -2.27 -3.73
C ARG A 76 -12.97 -0.75 -3.66
N PRO A 77 -12.08 0.05 -4.28
CA PRO A 77 -12.26 1.50 -4.34
C PRO A 77 -13.64 1.89 -4.88
N GLY A 78 -14.38 2.69 -4.11
CA GLY A 78 -15.73 3.17 -4.45
C GLY A 78 -16.87 2.27 -3.99
N GLU A 79 -16.59 1.08 -3.43
CA GLU A 79 -17.60 0.27 -2.76
C GLU A 79 -17.92 0.79 -1.35
N LEU A 80 -19.04 0.35 -0.80
CA LEU A 80 -19.44 0.66 0.57
C LEU A 80 -18.45 0.02 1.57
N PRO A 81 -18.35 0.56 2.81
CA PRO A 81 -17.51 -0.03 3.83
C PRO A 81 -17.88 -1.50 4.11
N ASP A 82 -16.89 -2.32 4.45
CA ASP A 82 -17.14 -3.70 4.86
C ASP A 82 -17.71 -3.80 6.29
N GLN A 83 -17.94 -5.03 6.77
CA GLN A 83 -18.49 -5.28 8.10
C GLN A 83 -17.61 -4.76 9.25
N TYR A 84 -16.33 -4.49 9.00
CA TYR A 84 -15.39 -3.91 9.97
C TYR A 84 -15.35 -2.38 9.89
N GLY A 85 -16.17 -1.78 9.02
CA GLY A 85 -16.12 -0.35 8.68
C GLY A 85 -14.93 0.02 7.79
N GLY A 86 -14.31 -0.98 7.15
CA GLY A 86 -13.13 -0.80 6.31
C GLY A 86 -13.48 -0.22 4.95
N VAL A 87 -12.67 0.71 4.45
CA VAL A 87 -12.82 1.31 3.11
C VAL A 87 -11.53 1.22 2.34
N THR A 88 -11.60 1.24 1.01
CA THR A 88 -10.41 1.26 0.16
C THR A 88 -10.24 2.57 -0.58
N LEU A 89 -9.08 3.19 -0.43
CA LEU A 89 -8.65 4.35 -1.19
C LEU A 89 -7.63 3.95 -2.27
N GLU A 90 -7.86 4.38 -3.52
CA GLU A 90 -6.86 4.26 -4.58
C GLU A 90 -6.01 5.53 -4.66
N VAL A 91 -4.68 5.35 -4.65
CA VAL A 91 -3.68 6.41 -4.75
C VAL A 91 -2.59 6.03 -5.76
N ASN A 92 -1.74 6.98 -6.16
CA ASN A 92 -0.55 6.69 -6.94
C ASN A 92 0.69 7.27 -6.26
N GLN A 93 1.66 6.43 -5.87
CA GLN A 93 2.83 6.90 -5.10
C GLN A 93 3.67 7.95 -5.84
N VAL A 94 3.53 8.08 -7.17
CA VAL A 94 4.17 9.16 -7.96
C VAL A 94 3.74 10.55 -7.48
N ASP A 95 2.50 10.68 -6.97
CA ASP A 95 1.95 11.92 -6.43
C ASP A 95 2.64 12.36 -5.11
N TRP A 96 3.44 11.46 -4.52
CA TRP A 96 4.31 11.69 -3.37
C TRP A 96 5.81 11.65 -3.73
N GLY A 97 6.14 11.69 -5.03
CA GLY A 97 7.52 11.74 -5.52
C GLY A 97 8.17 10.39 -5.81
N HIS A 98 7.39 9.31 -5.92
CA HIS A 98 7.94 8.06 -6.47
C HIS A 98 8.35 8.26 -7.94
N ALA A 99 9.45 7.64 -8.38
CA ALA A 99 9.95 7.84 -9.76
C ALA A 99 9.05 7.21 -10.84
N CYS A 100 8.32 6.16 -10.47
CA CYS A 100 7.38 5.44 -11.35
C CYS A 100 5.93 5.69 -10.94
N ALA A 101 5.00 5.59 -11.89
CA ALA A 101 3.59 5.42 -11.58
C ALA A 101 3.38 4.10 -10.82
N LYS A 102 3.04 4.18 -9.53
CA LYS A 102 2.74 3.05 -8.66
C LYS A 102 1.32 3.19 -8.12
N PRO A 103 0.31 2.75 -8.89
CA PRO A 103 -1.05 2.65 -8.39
C PRO A 103 -1.10 1.68 -7.20
N THR A 104 -1.66 2.17 -6.10
CA THR A 104 -1.68 1.52 -4.80
C THR A 104 -3.10 1.60 -4.25
N TRP A 105 -3.52 0.52 -3.60
CA TRP A 105 -4.74 0.48 -2.79
C TRP A 105 -4.36 0.55 -1.32
N LEU A 106 -5.11 1.37 -0.58
CA LEU A 106 -5.01 1.52 0.86
C LEU A 106 -6.32 1.02 1.46
N TYR A 107 -6.27 -0.09 2.20
CA TYR A 107 -7.41 -0.51 3.02
C TYR A 107 -7.32 0.19 4.37
N LEU A 108 -8.39 0.87 4.77
CA LEU A 108 -8.41 1.82 5.89
C LEU A 108 -9.50 1.44 6.88
N ILE A 109 -9.17 1.37 8.17
CA ILE A 109 -10.13 1.19 9.27
C ILE A 109 -10.07 2.40 10.20
N GLY A 110 -11.23 2.96 10.54
CA GLY A 110 -11.32 4.12 11.44
C GLY A 110 -10.90 5.46 10.82
N VAL A 111 -10.56 5.49 9.53
CA VAL A 111 -10.17 6.69 8.78
C VAL A 111 -11.31 7.14 7.86
N ARG A 112 -11.54 8.46 7.78
CA ARG A 112 -12.45 9.04 6.79
C ARG A 112 -11.64 9.56 5.60
N PRO A 113 -11.58 8.82 4.48
CA PRO A 113 -10.70 9.18 3.36
C PRO A 113 -11.06 10.53 2.73
N GLU A 114 -12.31 10.99 2.87
CA GLU A 114 -12.77 12.27 2.34
C GLU A 114 -12.07 13.49 2.99
N ARG A 115 -11.46 13.29 4.16
CA ARG A 115 -10.70 14.36 4.85
C ARG A 115 -9.34 14.64 4.22
N TYR A 116 -8.87 13.76 3.33
CA TYR A 116 -7.57 13.86 2.71
C TYR A 116 -7.74 14.30 1.26
N PRO A 117 -7.44 15.57 0.93
CA PRO A 117 -7.60 16.07 -0.42
C PRO A 117 -6.70 15.30 -1.38
N ARG A 118 -7.19 15.11 -2.62
CA ARG A 118 -6.38 14.52 -3.69
C ARG A 118 -5.15 15.40 -3.91
N ARG A 119 -3.97 14.76 -3.97
CA ARG A 119 -2.72 15.44 -4.33
C ARG A 119 -2.68 15.79 -5.81
N ALA A 120 -1.84 16.75 -6.14
CA ALA A 120 -1.47 17.03 -7.52
C ALA A 120 -0.84 15.77 -8.14
N ARG A 121 -1.17 15.51 -9.40
CA ARG A 121 -0.65 14.33 -10.11
C ARG A 121 0.85 14.47 -10.33
N GLY A 122 1.61 13.47 -9.89
CA GLY A 122 3.02 13.36 -10.16
C GLY A 122 3.28 12.93 -11.60
N VAL A 123 4.44 13.32 -12.14
CA VAL A 123 4.90 12.91 -13.47
C VAL A 123 5.97 11.82 -13.32
N PRO A 124 5.75 10.61 -13.85
CA PRO A 124 6.73 9.54 -13.75
C PRO A 124 7.96 9.85 -14.61
N THR A 125 9.15 9.61 -14.04
CA THR A 125 10.44 9.68 -14.75
C THR A 125 10.94 8.31 -15.17
N HIS A 126 10.37 7.24 -14.59
CA HIS A 126 10.76 5.86 -14.84
C HIS A 126 9.55 4.95 -15.05
N GLY A 127 9.78 3.87 -15.78
CA GLY A 127 8.84 2.80 -16.04
C GLY A 127 9.02 1.56 -15.19
N ILE A 128 7.94 0.84 -14.90
CA ILE A 128 7.98 -0.46 -14.22
C ILE A 128 8.11 -1.58 -15.25
N TRP A 129 9.30 -1.71 -15.83
CA TRP A 129 9.69 -2.80 -16.73
C TRP A 129 11.20 -3.05 -16.63
N TYR A 130 11.67 -4.14 -17.25
CA TYR A 130 13.09 -4.46 -17.36
C TYR A 130 13.63 -3.91 -18.69
N GLY A 131 14.82 -3.32 -18.67
CA GLY A 131 15.45 -2.79 -19.90
C GLY A 131 15.81 -1.30 -19.80
N SER A 132 16.25 -0.74 -20.92
CA SER A 132 16.79 0.63 -20.99
C SER A 132 15.68 1.67 -21.09
N PHE A 133 15.01 1.78 -22.24
CA PHE A 133 13.98 2.77 -22.51
C PHE A 133 12.80 2.13 -23.24
N GLU A 134 11.59 2.38 -22.75
CA GLU A 134 10.36 1.99 -23.44
C GLU A 134 9.35 3.13 -23.42
N ARG A 135 8.39 3.09 -24.35
CA ARG A 135 7.30 4.05 -24.41
C ARG A 135 6.24 3.67 -23.37
N SER A 136 5.85 4.62 -22.53
CA SER A 136 4.78 4.43 -21.55
C SER A 136 3.41 4.34 -22.24
N GLY A 137 2.98 3.13 -22.59
CA GLY A 137 1.75 2.91 -23.36
C GLY A 137 1.85 3.40 -24.81
N HIS A 138 0.72 3.47 -25.52
CA HIS A 138 0.70 3.73 -26.96
C HIS A 138 1.17 5.15 -27.34
N SER A 139 0.82 6.15 -26.53
CA SER A 139 1.08 7.58 -26.79
C SER A 139 1.86 8.30 -25.69
N GLY A 140 2.34 7.60 -24.67
CA GLY A 140 3.06 8.24 -23.56
C GLY A 140 4.53 8.54 -23.84
N PRO A 141 5.22 9.16 -22.87
CA PRO A 141 6.63 9.50 -22.98
C PRO A 141 7.51 8.25 -23.02
N VAL A 142 8.72 8.39 -23.59
CA VAL A 142 9.77 7.38 -23.46
C VAL A 142 10.39 7.53 -22.08
N LEU A 143 10.32 6.47 -21.28
CA LEU A 143 10.83 6.45 -19.91
C LEU A 143 11.93 5.42 -19.77
N ARG A 144 12.83 5.66 -18.83
CA ARG A 144 13.86 4.68 -18.46
C ARG A 144 13.26 3.57 -17.60
N GLY A 145 13.67 2.32 -17.81
CA GLY A 145 13.32 1.20 -16.93
C GLY A 145 13.86 1.42 -15.51
N ALA A 146 13.00 1.21 -14.51
CA ALA A 146 13.38 1.40 -13.11
C ALA A 146 14.28 0.27 -12.59
N SER A 147 15.36 0.65 -11.91
CA SER A 147 16.21 -0.30 -11.19
C SER A 147 15.40 -1.05 -10.10
N LYS A 148 15.93 -2.18 -9.61
CA LYS A 148 15.32 -2.91 -8.49
C LYS A 148 15.18 -2.04 -7.24
N GLU A 149 16.15 -1.16 -6.99
CA GLU A 149 16.12 -0.23 -5.87
C GLU A 149 15.01 0.82 -6.04
N ILE A 150 14.93 1.46 -7.21
CA ILE A 150 13.86 2.44 -7.50
C ILE A 150 12.49 1.81 -7.32
N ARG A 151 12.29 0.59 -7.83
CA ARG A 151 10.99 -0.11 -7.72
C ARG A 151 10.58 -0.40 -6.28
N ARG A 152 11.54 -0.62 -5.38
CA ARG A 152 11.32 -0.99 -3.96
C ARG A 152 11.19 0.21 -3.04
N ARG A 153 11.68 1.38 -3.44
CA ARG A 153 11.70 2.56 -2.58
C ARG A 153 10.28 3.07 -2.35
N THR A 154 9.95 3.34 -1.09
CA THR A 154 8.76 4.10 -0.72
C THR A 154 9.17 5.57 -0.55
N PRO A 155 8.46 6.54 -1.16
CA PRO A 155 8.79 7.95 -0.95
C PRO A 155 8.60 8.35 0.52
N PRO A 156 9.51 9.13 1.13
CA PRO A 156 9.36 9.59 2.52
C PRO A 156 8.02 10.30 2.77
N ALA A 157 7.59 11.18 1.86
CA ALA A 157 6.31 11.86 1.95
C ALA A 157 5.10 10.89 1.91
N PHE A 158 5.23 9.75 1.22
CA PHE A 158 4.18 8.73 1.22
C PHE A 158 4.14 7.98 2.54
N ALA A 159 5.30 7.62 3.10
CA ALA A 159 5.38 7.01 4.43
C ALA A 159 4.81 7.93 5.53
N GLU A 160 5.11 9.22 5.46
CA GLU A 160 4.53 10.26 6.32
C GLU A 160 3.00 10.30 6.22
N PHE A 161 2.47 10.28 5.00
CA PHE A 161 1.03 10.23 4.77
C PHE A 161 0.38 8.97 5.33
N LEU A 162 0.98 7.79 5.19
CA LEU A 162 0.44 6.56 5.78
C LEU A 162 0.39 6.63 7.31
N VAL A 163 1.42 7.18 7.95
CA VAL A 163 1.43 7.38 9.41
C VAL A 163 0.43 8.45 9.83
N GLU A 164 0.26 9.51 9.05
CA GLU A 164 -0.78 10.51 9.28
C GLU A 164 -2.18 9.89 9.24
N LEU A 165 -2.47 9.02 8.26
CA LEU A 165 -3.72 8.27 8.19
C LEU A 165 -3.92 7.42 9.45
N ALA A 166 -2.92 6.62 9.83
CA ALA A 166 -2.99 5.75 11.00
C ALA A 166 -3.17 6.54 12.32
N ARG A 167 -2.53 7.70 12.47
CA ARG A 167 -2.68 8.54 13.68
C ARG A 167 -4.08 9.12 13.85
N ASN A 168 -4.78 9.34 12.74
CA ASN A 168 -6.10 9.95 12.72
C ASN A 168 -7.24 8.92 12.68
N THR A 169 -6.93 7.64 12.92
CA THR A 169 -7.95 6.61 13.07
C THR A 169 -8.74 6.86 14.35
N ARG A 170 -10.07 6.78 14.27
CA ARG A 170 -10.89 6.64 15.47
C ARG A 170 -10.82 5.20 15.95
N LYS A 171 -10.79 4.99 17.27
CA LYS A 171 -11.10 3.67 17.81
C LYS A 171 -12.54 3.36 17.44
N THR A 172 -12.76 2.29 16.70
CA THR A 172 -14.09 1.75 16.49
C THR A 172 -14.58 1.25 17.86
N PRO A 173 -15.79 1.64 18.32
CA PRO A 173 -16.33 1.18 19.60
C PRO A 173 -16.48 -0.34 19.68
#